data_AF-A0A1H8V1Q1-F1
#
_entry.id   AF-A0A1H8V1Q1-F1
#
_cell.length_a   1.000
_cell.length_b   1.000
_cell.length_c   1.000
_cell.angle_alpha   90.00
_cell.angle_beta   90.00
_cell.angle_gamma   90.00
#
_symmetry.space_group_name_H-M   'P 1'
#
loop_
_entity.id
_entity.type
_entity.pdbx_description
1 polymer ?
#
loop_
_entity_poly.entity_id
_entity_poly.type
_entity_poly.pdbx_seq_one_letter_code
_entity_poly.pdbx_strand_id
1 'polypeptide(L)'
;MSKSIWSFQFRTKNLSFGAGTAVLDGDQLIGGDASFYHVGKLSFENDAITGSVCVNKHGTGPSFFGAIHSYTLSLTGHRKEDQMTLSGYMVENPLLKITMELTKILDLE
;
A
#
# COMPACT_ATOMS: atom_id res chain seq x y z
N MET A 1 13.17 4.39 11.47
CA MET A 1 13.35 4.48 10.01
C MET A 1 13.55 5.93 9.65
N SER A 2 14.47 6.23 8.73
CA SER A 2 14.50 7.52 8.04
C SER A 2 13.24 7.68 7.19
N LYS A 3 12.80 8.91 7.02
CA LYS A 3 11.73 9.24 6.07
C LYS A 3 12.19 8.87 4.66
N SER A 4 11.32 8.31 3.84
CA SER A 4 11.71 7.82 2.50
C SER A 4 10.56 7.80 1.51
N ILE A 5 10.87 7.90 0.22
CA ILE A 5 9.90 7.75 -0.88
C ILE A 5 10.02 6.34 -1.46
N TRP A 6 8.88 5.72 -1.73
CA TRP A 6 8.75 4.39 -2.29
C TRP A 6 7.86 4.45 -3.54
N SER A 7 8.27 3.74 -4.58
CA SER A 7 7.34 3.31 -5.63
C SER A 7 6.65 2.03 -5.18
N PHE A 8 5.41 1.84 -5.59
CA PHE A 8 4.70 0.58 -5.38
C PHE A 8 3.97 0.13 -6.64
N GLN A 9 3.88 -1.18 -6.81
CA GLN A 9 2.99 -1.82 -7.76
C GLN A 9 2.11 -2.80 -7.00
N PHE A 10 0.85 -2.92 -7.41
CA PHE A 10 -0.08 -3.86 -6.79
C PHE A 10 -0.83 -4.67 -7.83
N ARG A 11 -1.26 -5.87 -7.40
CA ARG A 11 -2.06 -6.79 -8.20
C ARG A 11 -3.17 -7.38 -7.35
N THR A 12 -4.32 -7.62 -7.98
CA THR A 12 -5.43 -8.37 -7.40
C THR A 12 -5.61 -9.71 -8.13
N LYS A 13 -6.36 -10.63 -7.53
CA LYS A 13 -6.62 -11.96 -8.10
C LYS A 13 -7.26 -11.93 -9.50
N ASN A 14 -8.01 -10.88 -9.82
CA ASN A 14 -8.74 -10.73 -11.08
C ASN A 14 -7.98 -9.86 -12.11
N LEU A 15 -6.64 -9.85 -12.05
CA LEU A 15 -5.74 -9.17 -13.00
C LEU A 15 -5.80 -7.63 -13.01
N SER A 16 -6.55 -6.98 -12.12
CA SER A 16 -6.41 -5.53 -11.92
C SER A 16 -5.01 -5.23 -11.36
N PHE A 17 -4.29 -4.33 -12.03
CA PHE A 17 -2.96 -3.86 -11.66
C PHE A 17 -2.97 -2.34 -11.51
N GLY A 18 -2.05 -1.83 -10.71
CA GLY A 18 -1.83 -0.40 -10.57
C GLY A 18 -0.47 -0.10 -9.96
N ALA A 19 -0.10 1.16 -10.00
CA ALA A 19 1.16 1.65 -9.45
C ALA A 19 0.99 3.06 -8.90
N GLY A 20 1.84 3.41 -7.96
CA GLY A 20 1.83 4.72 -7.35
C GLY A 20 3.07 4.95 -6.50
N THR A 21 3.01 5.98 -5.65
CA THR A 21 4.11 6.36 -4.78
C THR A 21 3.61 6.61 -3.36
N ALA A 22 4.44 6.29 -2.38
CA ALA A 22 4.18 6.57 -0.98
C ALA A 22 5.43 7.08 -0.27
N VAL A 23 5.22 7.94 0.72
CA VAL A 23 6.18 8.32 1.73
C VAL A 23 5.97 7.43 2.94
N LEU A 24 7.06 6.89 3.47
CA LEU A 24 7.11 6.24 4.77
C LEU A 24 7.89 7.14 5.72
N ASP A 25 7.24 7.58 6.80
CA ASP A 25 7.80 8.46 7.84
C ASP A 25 7.59 7.80 9.21
N GLY A 26 8.62 7.12 9.72
CA GLY A 26 8.47 6.24 10.88
C GLY A 26 7.53 5.07 10.60
N ASP A 27 6.41 5.00 11.31
CA ASP A 27 5.34 4.02 11.10
C ASP A 27 4.26 4.52 10.13
N GLN A 28 4.28 5.79 9.75
CA GLN A 28 3.22 6.41 8.97
C GLN A 28 3.46 6.24 7.47
N LEU A 29 2.44 5.77 6.76
CA LEU A 29 2.43 5.67 5.30
C LEU A 29 1.44 6.67 4.72
N ILE A 30 1.91 7.53 3.81
CA ILE A 30 1.09 8.49 3.07
C ILE A 30 1.45 8.40 1.60
N GLY A 31 0.49 8.14 0.73
CA GLY A 31 0.75 8.01 -0.69
C GLY A 31 -0.50 8.01 -1.53
N GLY A 32 -0.38 7.49 -2.74
CA GLY A 32 -1.50 7.39 -3.64
C GLY A 32 -1.09 6.95 -5.03
N ASP A 33 -2.09 6.86 -5.87
CA ASP A 33 -1.98 6.68 -7.30
C ASP A 33 -2.81 7.77 -8.01
N ALA A 34 -3.09 7.58 -9.30
CA ALA A 34 -3.82 8.55 -10.12
C ALA A 34 -5.26 8.81 -9.67
N SER A 35 -5.86 7.99 -8.79
CA SER A 35 -7.26 8.15 -8.39
C SER A 35 -7.53 7.95 -6.91
N PHE A 36 -6.58 7.40 -6.17
CA PHE A 36 -6.72 7.11 -4.75
C PHE A 36 -5.57 7.70 -3.95
N TYR A 37 -5.89 8.20 -2.76
CA TYR A 37 -4.89 8.48 -1.74
C TYR A 37 -4.93 7.40 -0.67
N HIS A 38 -3.77 7.12 -0.10
CA HIS A 38 -3.50 6.06 0.85
C HIS A 38 -2.93 6.68 2.12
N VAL A 39 -3.56 6.43 3.27
CA VAL A 39 -3.07 6.88 4.57
C VAL A 39 -3.18 5.73 5.55
N GLY A 40 -2.09 5.41 6.24
CA GLY A 40 -2.09 4.27 7.13
C GLY A 40 -0.84 4.19 7.98
N LYS A 41 -0.69 3.03 8.60
CA LYS A 41 0.48 2.69 9.40
C LYS A 41 1.05 1.33 9.00
N LEU A 42 2.38 1.25 8.97
CA LEU A 42 3.15 0.01 8.86
C LEU A 42 4.03 -0.14 10.10
N SER A 43 3.89 -1.25 10.80
CA SER A 43 4.74 -1.66 11.91
C SER A 43 5.80 -2.64 11.40
N PHE A 44 7.02 -2.47 11.87
CA PHE A 44 8.18 -3.27 11.48
C PHE A 44 8.75 -4.00 12.70
N GLU A 45 8.75 -5.32 12.66
CA GLU A 45 9.36 -6.18 13.67
C GLU A 45 10.37 -7.08 12.98
N ASN A 46 11.66 -6.73 13.09
CA ASN A 46 12.73 -7.29 12.26
C ASN A 46 12.41 -7.09 10.77
N ASP A 47 12.40 -8.17 9.99
CA ASP A 47 12.03 -8.16 8.58
C ASP A 47 10.51 -8.28 8.36
N ALA A 48 9.72 -8.54 9.42
CA ALA A 48 8.28 -8.69 9.30
C ALA A 48 7.57 -7.33 9.29
N ILE A 49 6.57 -7.21 8.42
CA ILE A 49 5.73 -6.02 8.29
C ILE A 49 4.29 -6.40 8.62
N THR A 50 3.63 -5.58 9.41
CA THR A 50 2.16 -5.57 9.55
C THR A 50 1.65 -4.16 9.31
N GLY A 51 0.41 -4.00 8.88
CA GLY A 51 -0.10 -2.66 8.60
C GLY A 51 -1.59 -2.58 8.37
N SER A 52 -2.09 -1.36 8.51
CA SER A 52 -3.47 -0.98 8.20
C SER A 52 -3.46 0.32 7.40
N VAL A 53 -4.04 0.30 6.20
CA VAL A 53 -4.02 1.42 5.26
C VAL A 53 -5.42 1.73 4.77
N CYS A 54 -5.88 2.95 4.98
CA CYS A 54 -7.11 3.48 4.42
C CYS A 54 -6.88 3.97 3.00
N VAL A 55 -7.70 3.50 2.07
CA VAL A 55 -7.66 3.87 0.65
C VAL A 55 -8.92 4.66 0.33
N ASN A 56 -8.77 5.86 -0.23
CA ASN A 56 -9.88 6.77 -0.50
C ASN A 56 -9.77 7.39 -1.88
N LYS A 57 -10.89 7.41 -2.60
CA LYS A 57 -10.98 7.96 -3.95
C LYS A 57 -10.97 9.48 -3.93
N HIS A 58 -10.17 10.09 -4.80
CA HIS A 58 -10.19 11.54 -5.08
C HIS A 58 -10.26 11.84 -6.58
N GLY A 59 -9.87 10.89 -7.44
CA GLY A 59 -9.93 11.02 -8.89
C GLY A 59 -11.15 10.36 -9.52
N THR A 60 -11.22 10.39 -10.85
CA THR A 60 -12.34 9.81 -11.62
C THR A 60 -12.12 8.33 -11.98
N GLY A 61 -10.91 7.79 -11.81
CA GLY A 61 -10.59 6.41 -12.14
C GLY A 61 -11.39 5.37 -11.34
N PRO A 62 -11.60 4.17 -11.89
CA PRO A 62 -12.27 3.09 -11.18
C PRO A 62 -11.41 2.56 -10.02
N SER A 63 -12.02 2.06 -8.94
CA SER A 63 -11.28 1.26 -7.97
C SER A 63 -10.98 -0.11 -8.58
N PHE A 64 -9.83 -0.66 -8.23
CA PHE A 64 -9.43 -2.02 -8.61
C PHE A 64 -10.35 -3.10 -8.02
N PHE A 65 -11.12 -2.77 -6.99
CA PHE A 65 -12.16 -3.62 -6.41
C PHE A 65 -13.58 -3.27 -6.89
N GLY A 66 -13.72 -2.47 -7.96
CA GLY A 66 -15.02 -2.12 -8.55
C GLY A 66 -15.55 -0.76 -8.09
N ALA A 67 -16.84 -0.67 -7.77
CA ALA A 67 -17.50 0.58 -7.37
C ALA A 67 -17.29 0.95 -5.88
N ILE A 68 -16.06 0.75 -5.38
CA ILE A 68 -15.71 1.00 -3.98
C ILE A 68 -14.86 2.27 -3.91
N HIS A 69 -15.28 3.24 -3.11
CA HIS A 69 -14.64 4.56 -3.02
C HIS A 69 -13.81 4.76 -1.77
N SER A 70 -14.04 3.98 -0.73
CA SER A 70 -13.29 4.00 0.52
C SER A 70 -13.24 2.60 1.11
N TYR A 71 -12.08 2.16 1.57
CA TYR A 71 -11.88 0.86 2.22
C TYR A 71 -10.58 0.81 3.00
N THR A 72 -10.46 -0.21 3.87
CA THR A 72 -9.28 -0.45 4.69
C THR A 72 -8.59 -1.72 4.23
N LEU A 73 -7.27 -1.63 4.03
CA LEU A 73 -6.41 -2.79 3.76
C LEU A 73 -5.73 -3.23 5.05
N SER A 74 -5.88 -4.51 5.40
CA SER A 74 -5.03 -5.19 6.38
C SER A 74 -3.88 -5.86 5.64
N LEU A 75 -2.65 -5.52 5.99
CA LEU A 75 -1.44 -5.88 5.27
C LEU A 75 -0.46 -6.65 6.17
N THR A 76 0.18 -7.66 5.60
CA THR A 76 1.34 -8.33 6.18
C THR A 76 2.40 -8.56 5.11
N GLY A 77 3.65 -8.68 5.50
CA GLY A 77 4.70 -8.91 4.53
C GLY A 77 6.09 -8.93 5.12
N HIS A 78 7.07 -8.71 4.26
CA HIS A 78 8.46 -8.65 4.66
C HIS A 78 9.23 -7.55 3.93
N ARG A 79 10.24 -7.01 4.62
CA ARG A 79 11.22 -6.08 4.07
C ARG A 79 12.51 -6.83 3.77
N LYS A 80 13.14 -6.49 2.66
CA LYS A 80 14.54 -6.83 2.39
C LYS A 80 15.22 -5.61 1.76
N GLU A 81 16.08 -4.96 2.55
CA GLU A 81 16.82 -3.76 2.14
C GLU A 81 15.88 -2.65 1.60
N ASP A 82 15.98 -2.35 0.31
CA ASP A 82 15.22 -1.33 -0.41
C ASP A 82 14.00 -1.89 -1.14
N GLN A 83 13.58 -3.11 -0.78
CA GLN A 83 12.37 -3.74 -1.27
C GLN A 83 11.44 -4.17 -0.13
N MET A 84 10.13 -4.08 -0.38
CA MET A 84 9.11 -4.67 0.47
C MET A 84 8.12 -5.47 -0.36
N THR A 85 7.75 -6.64 0.15
CA THR A 85 6.67 -7.45 -0.41
C THR A 85 5.55 -7.50 0.60
N LEU A 86 4.37 -6.98 0.23
CA LEU A 86 3.18 -6.96 1.07
C LEU A 86 2.07 -7.80 0.44
N SER A 87 1.26 -8.41 1.27
CA SER A 87 0.04 -9.10 0.89
C SER A 87 -1.05 -8.78 1.91
N GLY A 88 -2.30 -8.83 1.49
CA GLY A 88 -3.37 -8.44 2.38
C GLY A 88 -4.75 -8.62 1.80
N TYR A 89 -5.71 -8.05 2.51
CA TYR A 89 -7.11 -8.10 2.16
C TYR A 89 -7.84 -6.84 2.58
N MET A 90 -8.99 -6.60 1.95
CA MET A 90 -9.93 -5.56 2.36
C MET A 90 -10.63 -6.00 3.66
N VAL A 91 -10.54 -5.20 4.72
CA VAL A 91 -11.16 -5.50 6.03
C VAL A 91 -12.67 -5.71 5.88
N GLU A 92 -13.31 -4.89 5.05
CA GLU A 92 -14.75 -4.91 4.78
C GLU A 92 -15.17 -6.12 3.94
N ASN A 93 -14.25 -6.72 3.19
CA ASN A 93 -14.49 -7.95 2.43
C ASN A 93 -13.20 -8.78 2.28
N PRO A 94 -12.91 -9.70 3.21
CA PRO A 94 -11.65 -10.45 3.22
C PRO A 94 -11.42 -11.40 2.03
N LEU A 95 -12.44 -11.62 1.20
CA LEU A 95 -12.29 -12.36 -0.06
C LEU A 95 -11.53 -11.55 -1.11
N LEU A 96 -11.54 -10.22 -0.99
CA LEU A 96 -10.82 -9.30 -1.86
C LEU A 96 -9.38 -9.15 -1.36
N LYS A 97 -8.46 -9.79 -2.08
CA LYS A 97 -7.03 -9.86 -1.74
C LYS A 97 -6.17 -9.02 -2.67
N ILE A 98 -5.05 -8.56 -2.13
CA ILE A 98 -4.06 -7.74 -2.83
C ILE A 98 -2.64 -8.25 -2.52
N THR A 99 -1.76 -8.15 -3.50
CA THR A 99 -0.30 -8.28 -3.32
C THR A 99 0.37 -7.03 -3.86
N MET A 100 1.44 -6.59 -3.21
CA MET A 100 2.15 -5.37 -3.53
C MET A 100 3.65 -5.56 -3.43
N GLU A 101 4.37 -4.94 -4.34
CA GLU A 101 5.82 -4.85 -4.33
C GLU A 101 6.19 -3.38 -4.28
N LEU A 102 7.05 -3.01 -3.32
CA LEU A 102 7.53 -1.66 -3.13
C LEU A 102 9.04 -1.62 -3.31
N THR A 103 9.53 -0.58 -3.96
CA THR A 103 10.96 -0.30 -4.12
C THR A 103 11.26 1.11 -3.64
N LYS A 104 12.24 1.25 -2.74
CA LYS A 104 12.69 2.55 -2.22
C LYS A 104 13.29 3.35 -3.36
N ILE A 105 12.86 4.59 -3.51
CA ILE A 105 13.40 5.53 -4.50
C ILE A 105 14.55 6.32 -3.86
N LEU A 106 14.31 6.92 -2.70
CA LEU A 106 15.29 7.71 -1.97
C LEU A 106 14.90 7.88 -0.51
N ASP A 107 15.90 8.18 0.32
CA ASP A 107 15.73 8.68 1.68
C ASP A 107 15.50 10.21 1.63
N LEU A 108 14.60 10.72 2.46
CA LEU A 108 14.28 12.13 2.61
C LEU A 108 15.03 12.70 3.82
N GLU A 109 15.56 13.92 3.64
CA GLU A 109 16.21 14.71 4.70
C GLU A 109 15.20 15.32 5.69
#